data_AF-A0A838Q9D8-F1
#
_entry.id   AF-A0A838Q9D8-F1
#
_cell.length_a   1.000
_cell.length_b   1.000
_cell.length_c   1.000
_cell.angle_alpha   90.00
_cell.angle_beta   90.00
_cell.angle_gamma   90.00
#
_symmetry.space_group_name_H-M   'P 1'
#
loop_
_entity.id
_entity.type
_entity.pdbx_description
1 polymer ?
#
loop_
_entity_poly.entity_id
_entity_poly.type
_entity_poly.pdbx_seq_one_letter_code
_entity_poly.pdbx_strand_id
1 'polypeptide(L)'
;MAKKLRVGDTIRGYRVTKVFGPGMMAISYSAVGPGGAKVFLKQYKSPAPTVVWYGPFVDYQQELTSRIVKGKANHYAVRLVDAFEEKWGGPTYFQAYELIEAGNDLEHMLEEEREIHRRTKVAPVRDPAVWARHATWAKVFMAGIAALHESKIVHADLKPANAFLIRDPSIGSGYQLKLIDTDFSLLADKKAPWHGHQGYVGTDNYRSPEHMTRGSVPICESDIFTCGLILYELLCGFHPYWQEDQAEYARRARAHDLEPPALLGTMPAPAANATVSTILHRCLSPDPRQRPTAPMVRAALSGRAPKSAKLAGTVIGGSPVARKKAAPAPAATPASGRIQLVAASGESLIVGVRTDIGKSVLRRFGPDAEFWDEKQCTIERRADGKWIVTPAAGTVNETLVNGAVLSAPRVVSDGDVLAAGRSAKGIVKLPLTARVG
;
A
#
# COMPACT_ATOMS: atom_id res chain seq x y z
N MET A 1 12.58 23.58 -7.37
CA MET A 1 12.13 22.16 -7.33
C MET A 1 13.14 21.29 -8.06
N ALA A 2 13.36 20.05 -7.59
CA ALA A 2 14.21 19.08 -8.26
C ALA A 2 13.73 18.85 -9.70
N LYS A 3 14.65 18.90 -10.67
CA LYS A 3 14.34 18.63 -12.08
C LYS A 3 14.28 17.12 -12.30
N LYS A 4 13.41 16.63 -13.19
CA LYS A 4 13.40 15.21 -13.55
C LYS A 4 14.61 14.85 -14.42
N LEU A 5 15.33 13.77 -14.09
CA LEU A 5 16.35 13.19 -14.98
C LEU A 5 15.72 12.55 -16.24
N ARG A 6 16.45 12.59 -17.35
CA ARG A 6 16.08 12.00 -18.65
C ARG A 6 17.04 10.87 -19.02
N VAL A 7 16.63 10.03 -19.96
CA VAL A 7 17.54 9.00 -20.53
C VAL A 7 18.77 9.70 -21.12
N GLY A 8 19.95 9.20 -20.80
CA GLY A 8 21.24 9.79 -21.16
C GLY A 8 21.83 10.74 -20.12
N ASP A 9 21.02 11.33 -19.24
CA ASP A 9 21.53 12.18 -18.16
C ASP A 9 22.43 11.37 -17.22
N THR A 10 23.48 12.00 -16.69
CA THR A 10 24.41 11.40 -15.74
C THR A 10 24.47 12.19 -14.44
N ILE A 11 24.35 11.51 -13.30
CA ILE A 11 24.39 12.10 -11.97
C ILE A 11 25.35 11.29 -11.09
N ARG A 12 26.40 11.91 -10.54
CA ARG A 12 27.44 11.23 -9.73
C ARG A 12 27.97 9.92 -10.37
N GLY A 13 28.16 9.93 -11.69
CA GLY A 13 28.61 8.75 -12.46
C GLY A 13 27.53 7.71 -12.80
N TYR A 14 26.29 7.88 -12.34
CA TYR A 14 25.14 7.06 -12.74
C TYR A 14 24.49 7.63 -13.99
N ARG A 15 24.55 6.91 -15.11
CA ARG A 15 23.91 7.27 -16.38
C ARG A 15 22.54 6.63 -16.50
N VAL A 16 21.49 7.42 -16.65
CA VAL A 16 20.11 6.95 -16.76
C VAL A 16 19.88 6.27 -18.11
N THR A 17 19.34 5.05 -18.08
CA THR A 17 19.04 4.24 -19.27
C THR A 17 17.53 4.08 -19.50
N LYS A 18 16.72 4.10 -18.43
CA LYS A 18 15.26 4.02 -18.51
C LYS A 18 14.60 4.85 -17.41
N VAL A 19 13.43 5.41 -17.70
CA VAL A 19 12.57 6.09 -16.73
C VAL A 19 11.33 5.25 -16.51
N PHE A 20 11.04 4.84 -15.28
CA PHE A 20 9.86 4.02 -14.96
C PHE A 20 8.60 4.85 -14.70
N GLY A 21 8.76 6.10 -14.25
CA GLY A 21 7.65 7.04 -14.01
C GLY A 21 7.70 7.68 -12.63
N PRO A 22 6.88 8.71 -12.36
CA PRO A 22 6.82 9.36 -11.06
C PRO A 22 6.04 8.49 -10.06
N GLY A 23 6.73 7.91 -9.07
CA GLY A 23 6.10 7.41 -7.86
C GLY A 23 5.65 8.54 -6.94
N MET A 24 4.94 8.17 -5.86
CA MET A 24 4.42 9.13 -4.87
C MET A 24 5.57 9.92 -4.22
N MET A 25 6.60 9.22 -3.73
CA MET A 25 7.71 9.84 -3.00
C MET A 25 8.95 10.10 -3.86
N ALA A 26 9.17 9.31 -4.91
CA ALA A 26 10.37 9.37 -5.75
C ALA A 26 10.05 9.15 -7.24
N ILE A 27 10.94 9.60 -8.11
CA ILE A 27 10.98 9.20 -9.52
C ILE A 27 12.01 8.08 -9.65
N SER A 28 11.65 7.00 -10.32
CA SER A 28 12.48 5.81 -10.41
C SER A 28 13.07 5.62 -11.81
N TYR A 29 14.31 5.15 -11.85
CA TYR A 29 15.12 5.01 -13.04
C TYR A 29 15.86 3.68 -13.06
N SER A 30 16.10 3.15 -14.26
CA SER A 30 17.24 2.25 -14.46
C SER A 30 18.43 3.12 -14.83
N ALA A 31 19.57 2.83 -14.23
CA ALA A 31 20.83 3.52 -14.53
C ALA A 31 21.99 2.53 -14.56
N VAL A 32 23.08 2.94 -15.19
CA VAL A 32 24.37 2.25 -15.14
C VAL A 32 25.31 3.08 -14.29
N GLY A 33 25.77 2.52 -13.18
CA GLY A 33 26.70 3.17 -12.26
C GLY A 33 28.18 3.04 -12.67
N PRO A 34 29.08 3.61 -11.86
CA PRO A 34 30.52 3.42 -12.03
C PRO A 34 30.88 1.93 -12.08
N GLY A 35 31.76 1.53 -13.01
CA GLY A 35 32.13 0.13 -13.21
C GLY A 35 31.11 -0.70 -14.02
N GLY A 36 30.06 -0.08 -14.57
CA GLY A 36 29.13 -0.75 -15.50
C GLY A 36 27.98 -1.50 -14.84
N ALA A 37 27.88 -1.49 -13.50
CA ALA A 37 26.80 -2.15 -12.78
C ALA A 37 25.45 -1.47 -13.04
N LYS A 38 24.42 -2.26 -13.37
CA LYS A 38 23.05 -1.76 -13.49
C LYS A 38 22.42 -1.58 -12.11
N VAL A 39 21.74 -0.46 -11.92
CA VAL A 39 21.09 -0.09 -10.66
C VAL A 39 19.67 0.41 -10.90
N PHE A 40 18.84 0.26 -9.87
CA PHE A 40 17.57 0.94 -9.74
C PHE A 40 17.79 2.22 -8.93
N LEU A 41 17.74 3.37 -9.60
CA LEU A 41 18.02 4.68 -9.00
C LEU A 41 16.69 5.39 -8.66
N LYS A 42 16.52 5.79 -7.40
CA LYS A 42 15.42 6.61 -6.92
C LYS A 42 15.87 8.05 -6.72
N GLN A 43 15.13 9.00 -7.30
CA GLN A 43 15.25 10.43 -7.08
C GLN A 43 14.09 10.91 -6.20
N TYR A 44 14.37 11.30 -4.95
CA TYR A 44 13.31 11.66 -4.01
C TYR A 44 12.73 13.06 -4.27
N LYS A 45 11.40 13.13 -4.30
CA LYS A 45 10.62 14.36 -4.21
C LYS A 45 10.32 14.70 -2.75
N SER A 46 10.07 13.66 -1.94
CA SER A 46 9.83 13.74 -0.51
C SER A 46 10.54 12.57 0.21
N PRO A 47 11.29 12.81 1.30
CA PRO A 47 11.63 14.14 1.80
C PRO A 47 12.49 14.93 0.80
N ALA A 48 12.16 16.21 0.67
CA ALA A 48 13.11 17.16 0.08
C ALA A 48 14.16 17.51 1.13
N PRO A 49 15.44 17.72 0.76
CA PRO A 49 16.47 18.13 1.72
C PRO A 49 16.17 19.39 2.54
N THR A 50 15.17 20.17 2.13
CA THR A 50 14.70 21.39 2.79
C THR A 50 13.76 21.14 3.98
N VAL A 51 13.25 19.92 4.20
CA VAL A 51 12.35 19.66 5.34
C VAL A 51 13.14 19.51 6.64
N VAL A 52 12.60 19.99 7.75
CA VAL A 52 13.31 20.03 9.05
C VAL A 52 13.72 18.65 9.59
N TRP A 53 13.01 17.60 9.20
CA TRP A 53 13.28 16.22 9.62
C TRP A 53 14.19 15.46 8.64
N TYR A 54 14.72 16.11 7.60
CA TYR A 54 15.51 15.48 6.55
C TYR A 54 16.85 14.91 7.05
N GLY A 55 17.67 15.71 7.75
CA GLY A 55 18.94 15.22 8.29
C GLY A 55 18.76 13.98 9.18
N PRO A 56 17.85 14.03 10.17
CA PRO A 56 17.49 12.85 10.95
C PRO A 56 16.94 11.68 10.12
N PHE A 57 16.24 11.93 9.00
CA PHE A 57 15.81 10.88 8.06
C PHE A 57 17.00 10.18 7.40
N VAL A 58 18.03 10.91 6.96
CA VAL A 58 19.23 10.31 6.37
C VAL A 58 19.95 9.42 7.40
N ASP A 59 20.12 9.88 8.63
CA ASP A 59 20.68 9.07 9.72
C ASP A 59 19.84 7.81 10.00
N TYR A 60 18.52 7.94 9.90
CA TYR A 60 17.59 6.83 10.04
C TYR A 60 17.73 5.80 8.92
N GLN A 61 17.90 6.25 7.67
CA GLN A 61 18.14 5.37 6.52
C GLN A 61 19.46 4.61 6.63
N GLN A 62 20.51 5.27 7.14
CA GLN A 62 21.80 4.64 7.39
C GLN A 62 21.69 3.53 8.44
N GLU A 63 20.99 3.79 9.55
CA GLU A 63 20.73 2.79 10.59
C GLU A 63 19.91 1.61 10.04
N LEU A 64 18.82 1.89 9.32
CA LEU A 64 17.97 0.88 8.68
C LEU A 64 18.79 -0.01 7.74
N THR A 65 19.60 0.59 6.87
CA THR A 65 20.48 -0.12 5.95
C THR A 65 21.51 -0.95 6.72
N SER A 66 22.10 -0.40 7.78
CA SER A 66 23.07 -1.13 8.62
C SER A 66 22.46 -2.39 9.21
N ARG A 67 21.21 -2.33 9.69
CA ARG A 67 20.48 -3.48 10.23
C ARG A 67 20.17 -4.52 9.17
N ILE A 68 19.75 -4.09 7.96
CA ILE A 68 19.55 -5.01 6.84
C ILE A 68 20.85 -5.75 6.53
N VAL A 69 21.95 -5.02 6.32
CA VAL A 69 23.24 -5.59 5.91
C VAL A 69 23.82 -6.54 6.96
N LYS A 70 23.77 -6.18 8.24
CA LYS A 70 24.31 -6.98 9.35
C LYS A 70 23.40 -8.16 9.74
N GLY A 71 22.10 -8.05 9.49
CA GLY A 71 21.11 -9.05 9.84
C GLY A 71 20.87 -10.07 8.73
N LYS A 72 20.03 -11.08 9.03
CA LYS A 72 19.60 -12.06 8.02
C LYS A 72 18.75 -11.44 6.90
N ALA A 73 18.23 -10.23 7.13
CA ALA A 73 17.46 -9.48 6.15
C ALA A 73 18.27 -9.19 4.86
N ASN A 74 19.61 -9.17 4.90
CA ASN A 74 20.44 -8.98 3.70
C ASN A 74 20.18 -10.03 2.60
N HIS A 75 19.72 -11.23 2.97
CA HIS A 75 19.42 -12.30 2.02
C HIS A 75 18.06 -12.12 1.35
N TYR A 76 17.19 -11.30 1.93
CA TYR A 76 15.79 -11.17 1.58
C TYR A 76 15.38 -9.78 1.12
N ALA A 77 16.15 -8.73 1.41
CA ALA A 77 15.88 -7.38 0.97
C ALA A 77 16.77 -7.00 -0.23
N VAL A 78 16.29 -6.06 -1.03
CA VAL A 78 17.08 -5.44 -2.09
C VAL A 78 18.27 -4.70 -1.48
N ARG A 79 19.44 -4.89 -2.07
CA ARG A 79 20.67 -4.27 -1.58
C ARG A 79 20.75 -2.80 -1.99
N LEU A 80 20.95 -1.92 -1.02
CA LEU A 80 21.36 -0.54 -1.27
C LEU A 80 22.81 -0.54 -1.76
N VAL A 81 23.05 0.08 -2.92
CA VAL A 81 24.36 0.25 -3.54
C VAL A 81 24.99 1.57 -3.10
N ASP A 82 24.20 2.65 -3.12
CA ASP A 82 24.68 4.00 -2.83
C ASP A 82 23.51 4.88 -2.35
N ALA A 83 23.81 5.90 -1.56
CA ALA A 83 22.85 6.90 -1.13
C ALA A 83 23.56 8.25 -1.00
N PHE A 84 23.02 9.27 -1.66
CA PHE A 84 23.70 10.55 -1.76
C PHE A 84 22.76 11.71 -2.00
N GLU A 85 23.25 12.90 -1.66
CA GLU A 85 22.66 14.16 -2.08
C GLU A 85 23.38 14.69 -3.31
N GLU A 86 22.62 15.23 -4.25
CA GLU A 86 23.18 15.95 -5.38
C GLU A 86 22.23 17.06 -5.84
N LYS A 87 22.80 18.13 -6.39
CA LYS A 87 22.01 19.21 -6.99
C LYS A 87 21.65 18.86 -8.43
N TRP A 88 20.35 18.73 -8.69
CA TRP A 88 19.81 18.62 -10.05
C TRP A 88 18.57 19.50 -10.18
N GLY A 89 18.79 20.74 -10.63
CA GLY A 89 17.87 21.85 -10.41
C GLY A 89 17.93 22.37 -8.97
N GLY A 90 17.57 21.54 -7.98
CA GLY A 90 17.72 21.85 -6.54
C GLY A 90 18.37 20.69 -5.76
N PRO A 91 18.70 20.90 -4.47
CA PRO A 91 19.19 19.82 -3.60
C PRO A 91 18.20 18.67 -3.60
N THR A 92 18.69 17.46 -3.88
CA THR A 92 17.86 16.26 -4.02
C THR A 92 18.57 15.07 -3.42
N TYR A 93 17.82 14.24 -2.69
CA TYR A 93 18.32 12.97 -2.16
C TYR A 93 18.09 11.85 -3.19
N PHE A 94 19.07 10.96 -3.30
CA PHE A 94 19.07 9.82 -4.20
C PHE A 94 19.46 8.55 -3.45
N GLN A 95 18.88 7.43 -3.86
CA GLN A 95 19.32 6.10 -3.46
C GLN A 95 19.41 5.21 -4.69
N ALA A 96 20.52 4.50 -4.82
CA ALA A 96 20.75 3.49 -5.84
C ALA A 96 20.67 2.11 -5.20
N TYR A 97 19.83 1.25 -5.75
CA TYR A 97 19.64 -0.14 -5.35
C TYR A 97 20.17 -1.08 -6.43
N GLU A 98 20.49 -2.32 -6.06
CA GLU A 98 20.74 -3.34 -7.07
C GLU A 98 19.52 -3.49 -7.98
N LEU A 99 19.74 -3.61 -9.30
CA LEU A 99 18.65 -3.85 -10.23
C LEU A 99 18.30 -5.34 -10.22
N ILE A 100 17.04 -5.65 -9.93
CA ILE A 100 16.51 -7.02 -10.06
C ILE A 100 16.17 -7.22 -11.54
N GLU A 101 17.05 -7.93 -12.27
CA GLU A 101 16.87 -8.19 -13.72
C GLU A 101 16.11 -9.48 -14.01
N ALA A 102 16.20 -10.46 -13.12
CA ALA A 102 15.57 -11.77 -13.25
C ALA A 102 14.54 -11.95 -12.13
N GLY A 103 13.34 -12.39 -12.50
CA GLY A 103 12.21 -12.56 -11.57
C GLY A 103 11.10 -11.55 -11.78
N ASN A 104 9.96 -11.82 -11.16
CA ASN A 104 8.79 -10.96 -11.16
C ASN A 104 8.37 -10.72 -9.70
N ASP A 105 7.69 -9.61 -9.45
CA ASP A 105 6.98 -9.42 -8.19
C ASP A 105 5.76 -10.32 -8.10
N LEU A 106 5.30 -10.56 -6.87
CA LEU A 106 4.16 -11.43 -6.61
C LEU A 106 2.85 -10.92 -7.23
N GLU A 107 2.68 -9.62 -7.45
CA GLU A 107 1.48 -9.07 -8.10
C GLU A 107 1.42 -9.56 -9.54
N HIS A 108 2.49 -9.33 -10.29
CA HIS A 108 2.62 -9.77 -11.68
C HIS A 108 2.43 -11.29 -11.82
N MET A 109 3.04 -12.07 -10.93
CA MET A 109 2.92 -13.54 -10.96
C MET A 109 1.47 -13.99 -10.73
N LEU A 110 0.78 -13.40 -9.75
CA LEU A 110 -0.62 -13.73 -9.48
C LEU A 110 -1.56 -13.28 -10.60
N GLU A 111 -1.29 -12.12 -11.22
CA GLU A 111 -2.05 -11.62 -12.36
C GLU A 111 -1.89 -12.52 -13.60
N GLU A 112 -0.67 -12.95 -13.89
CA GLU A 112 -0.38 -13.88 -14.99
C GLU A 112 -1.15 -15.20 -14.80
N GLU A 113 -1.14 -15.77 -13.60
CA GLU A 113 -1.90 -16.99 -13.29
C GLU A 113 -3.42 -16.78 -13.39
N ARG A 114 -3.93 -15.63 -12.91
CA ARG A 114 -5.35 -15.26 -13.07
C ARG A 114 -5.73 -15.09 -14.54
N GLU A 115 -4.85 -14.54 -15.37
CA GLU A 115 -5.10 -14.39 -16.81
C GLU A 115 -5.09 -15.74 -17.52
N ILE A 116 -4.12 -16.61 -17.21
CA ILE A 116 -4.10 -17.98 -17.72
C ILE A 116 -5.39 -18.71 -17.33
N HIS A 117 -5.87 -18.54 -16.11
CA HIS A 117 -7.15 -19.08 -15.67
C HIS A 117 -8.33 -18.51 -16.48
N ARG A 118 -8.41 -17.19 -16.65
CA ARG A 118 -9.49 -16.55 -17.42
C ARG A 118 -9.57 -17.10 -18.84
N ARG A 119 -8.42 -17.33 -19.46
CA ARG A 119 -8.28 -17.87 -20.82
C ARG A 119 -8.60 -19.35 -20.92
N THR A 120 -8.13 -20.19 -19.99
CA THR A 120 -8.25 -21.65 -20.07
C THR A 120 -9.45 -22.23 -19.32
N LYS A 121 -10.07 -21.46 -18.42
CA LYS A 121 -11.10 -21.88 -17.45
C LYS A 121 -10.66 -22.95 -16.45
N VAL A 122 -9.38 -23.35 -16.45
CA VAL A 122 -8.81 -24.27 -15.47
C VAL A 122 -8.25 -23.45 -14.32
N ALA A 123 -8.78 -23.64 -13.10
CA ALA A 123 -8.25 -22.94 -11.92
C ALA A 123 -6.78 -23.33 -11.71
N PRO A 124 -5.83 -22.38 -11.58
CA PRO A 124 -4.39 -22.68 -11.51
C PRO A 124 -4.07 -23.64 -10.36
N VAL A 125 -4.82 -23.52 -9.28
CA VAL A 125 -4.66 -24.29 -8.05
C VAL A 125 -5.10 -25.75 -8.12
N ARG A 126 -5.74 -26.19 -9.20
CA ARG A 126 -5.98 -27.63 -9.43
C ARG A 126 -4.74 -28.36 -9.94
N ASP A 127 -3.73 -27.62 -10.41
CA ASP A 127 -2.43 -28.19 -10.76
C ASP A 127 -1.57 -28.36 -9.49
N PRO A 128 -1.18 -29.60 -9.12
CA PRO A 128 -0.31 -29.85 -7.97
C PRO A 128 1.01 -29.07 -8.01
N ALA A 129 1.56 -28.81 -9.20
CA ALA A 129 2.80 -28.06 -9.36
C ALA A 129 2.63 -26.56 -9.05
N VAL A 130 1.49 -25.98 -9.42
CA VAL A 130 1.15 -24.58 -9.08
C VAL A 130 0.94 -24.46 -7.58
N TRP A 131 0.18 -25.38 -6.97
CA TRP A 131 -0.02 -25.38 -5.52
C TRP A 131 1.30 -25.51 -4.73
N ALA A 132 2.17 -26.46 -5.12
CA ALA A 132 3.47 -26.64 -4.48
C ALA A 132 4.33 -25.36 -4.56
N ARG A 133 4.20 -24.61 -5.66
CA ARG A 133 4.87 -23.33 -5.87
C ARG A 133 4.33 -22.25 -4.92
N HIS A 134 3.02 -22.10 -4.80
CA HIS A 134 2.40 -21.14 -3.87
C HIS A 134 2.78 -21.42 -2.41
N ALA A 135 2.75 -22.69 -2.00
CA ALA A 135 3.19 -23.10 -0.67
C ALA A 135 4.67 -22.77 -0.44
N THR A 136 5.51 -22.86 -1.48
CA THR A 136 6.93 -22.49 -1.42
C THR A 136 7.11 -20.97 -1.29
N TRP A 137 6.41 -20.19 -2.13
CA TRP A 137 6.43 -18.73 -2.08
C TRP A 137 5.98 -18.20 -0.72
N ALA A 138 4.90 -18.73 -0.16
CA ALA A 138 4.42 -18.39 1.18
C ALA A 138 5.50 -18.61 2.26
N LYS A 139 6.21 -19.76 2.21
CA LYS A 139 7.28 -20.07 3.16
C LYS A 139 8.48 -19.13 3.02
N VAL A 140 8.90 -18.85 1.78
CA VAL A 140 10.02 -17.96 1.49
C VAL A 140 9.68 -16.52 1.90
N PHE A 141 8.48 -16.05 1.56
CA PHE A 141 7.97 -14.74 1.96
C PHE A 141 8.02 -14.56 3.47
N MET A 142 7.43 -15.49 4.23
CA MET A 142 7.45 -15.40 5.71
C MET A 142 8.85 -15.59 6.32
N ALA A 143 9.79 -16.22 5.62
CA ALA A 143 11.19 -16.25 6.04
C ALA A 143 11.84 -14.87 5.94
N GLY A 144 11.56 -14.12 4.86
CA GLY A 144 12.03 -12.74 4.71
C GLY A 144 11.45 -11.79 5.75
N ILE A 145 10.14 -11.88 6.00
CA ILE A 145 9.47 -11.06 7.03
C ILE A 145 10.02 -11.35 8.42
N ALA A 146 10.23 -12.63 8.76
CA ALA A 146 10.86 -13.01 10.03
C ALA A 146 12.29 -12.42 10.16
N ALA A 147 13.06 -12.36 9.07
CA ALA A 147 14.41 -11.79 9.08
C ALA A 147 14.41 -10.25 9.25
N LEU A 148 13.44 -9.55 8.66
CA LEU A 148 13.22 -8.12 8.90
C LEU A 148 12.85 -7.86 10.36
N HIS A 149 11.86 -8.60 10.89
CA HIS A 149 11.39 -8.44 12.27
C HIS A 149 12.47 -8.79 13.31
N GLU A 150 13.31 -9.79 13.05
CA GLU A 150 14.49 -10.11 13.87
C GLU A 150 15.48 -8.93 13.91
N SER A 151 15.57 -8.17 12.83
CA SER A 151 16.37 -6.93 12.74
C SER A 151 15.61 -5.70 13.26
N LYS A 152 14.44 -5.90 13.89
CA LYS A 152 13.52 -4.87 14.39
C LYS A 152 13.07 -3.88 13.31
N ILE A 153 12.96 -4.35 12.06
CA ILE A 153 12.46 -3.56 10.94
C ILE A 153 11.01 -3.97 10.67
N VAL A 154 10.11 -3.00 10.69
CA VAL A 154 8.72 -3.11 10.24
C VAL A 154 8.66 -2.54 8.83
N HIS A 155 8.20 -3.32 7.86
CA HIS A 155 8.17 -2.88 6.47
C HIS A 155 7.10 -1.80 6.22
N ALA A 156 5.93 -1.90 6.87
CA ALA A 156 4.82 -0.95 6.85
C ALA A 156 4.11 -0.71 5.49
N ASP A 157 4.72 -1.04 4.36
CA ASP A 157 4.09 -0.97 3.03
C ASP A 157 4.25 -2.28 2.23
N LEU A 158 3.93 -3.40 2.88
CA LEU A 158 3.90 -4.70 2.20
C LEU A 158 2.71 -4.78 1.24
N LYS A 159 2.97 -5.35 0.07
CA LYS A 159 1.99 -5.74 -0.95
C LYS A 159 2.66 -6.72 -1.91
N PRO A 160 1.90 -7.46 -2.74
CA PRO A 160 2.49 -8.39 -3.71
C PRO A 160 3.55 -7.73 -4.61
N ALA A 161 3.30 -6.50 -5.08
CA ALA A 161 4.25 -5.74 -5.91
C ALA A 161 5.61 -5.43 -5.24
N ASN A 162 5.70 -5.52 -3.91
CA ASN A 162 6.92 -5.24 -3.15
C ASN A 162 7.72 -6.52 -2.79
N ALA A 163 7.30 -7.69 -3.30
CA ALA A 163 7.96 -8.97 -3.04
C ALA A 163 8.35 -9.67 -4.36
N PHE A 164 9.61 -9.52 -4.76
CA PHE A 164 10.17 -10.19 -5.93
C PHE A 164 10.57 -11.62 -5.62
N LEU A 165 10.17 -12.55 -6.50
CA LEU A 165 10.59 -13.94 -6.45
C LEU A 165 11.42 -14.28 -7.68
N ILE A 166 12.68 -14.62 -7.42
CA ILE A 166 13.68 -14.91 -8.42
C ILE A 166 13.89 -16.42 -8.42
N ARG A 167 13.61 -17.09 -9.53
CA ARG A 167 13.85 -18.53 -9.63
C ARG A 167 15.35 -18.79 -9.56
N ASP A 168 15.75 -19.60 -8.60
CA ASP A 168 17.14 -20.01 -8.39
C ASP A 168 17.16 -21.51 -8.03
N PRO A 169 17.46 -22.39 -9.01
CA PRO A 169 17.52 -23.82 -8.78
C PRO A 169 18.66 -24.26 -7.84
N SER A 170 19.63 -23.39 -7.56
CA SER A 170 20.79 -23.73 -6.71
C SER A 170 20.47 -23.71 -5.21
N ILE A 171 19.37 -23.06 -4.82
CA ILE A 171 18.90 -23.00 -3.44
C ILE A 171 17.75 -23.97 -3.21
N GLY A 172 17.69 -24.57 -2.01
CA GLY A 172 16.71 -25.63 -1.70
C GLY A 172 15.24 -25.20 -1.80
N SER A 173 14.93 -23.89 -1.75
CA SER A 173 13.57 -23.37 -1.99
C SER A 173 13.24 -23.22 -3.48
N GLY A 174 14.23 -23.23 -4.38
CA GLY A 174 14.05 -22.93 -5.81
C GLY A 174 13.78 -21.45 -6.11
N TYR A 175 13.63 -20.60 -5.09
CA TYR A 175 13.28 -19.18 -5.20
C TYR A 175 13.98 -18.34 -4.15
N GLN A 176 14.63 -17.26 -4.60
CA GLN A 176 15.16 -16.20 -3.78
C GLN A 176 14.12 -15.08 -3.70
N LEU A 177 13.88 -14.58 -2.49
CA LEU A 177 13.02 -13.42 -2.28
C LEU A 177 13.85 -12.14 -2.21
N LYS A 178 13.33 -11.07 -2.81
CA LYS A 178 13.82 -9.71 -2.67
C LYS A 178 12.66 -8.77 -2.34
N LEU A 179 12.60 -8.32 -1.10
CA LEU A 179 11.71 -7.27 -0.62
C LEU A 179 12.28 -5.92 -1.01
N ILE A 180 11.44 -5.07 -1.60
CA ILE A 180 11.80 -3.74 -2.09
C ILE A 180 11.03 -2.65 -1.32
N ASP A 181 11.34 -1.38 -1.60
CA ASP A 181 10.57 -0.23 -1.09
C ASP A 181 10.63 -0.08 0.44
N THR A 182 11.83 -0.23 1.01
CA THR A 182 12.08 -0.12 2.46
C THR A 182 12.38 1.31 2.93
N ASP A 183 12.24 2.31 2.06
CA ASP A 183 12.69 3.68 2.29
C ASP A 183 11.90 4.39 3.41
N PHE A 184 10.67 3.95 3.67
CA PHE A 184 9.84 4.44 4.77
C PHE A 184 9.46 3.33 5.76
N SER A 185 10.20 2.21 5.74
CA SER A 185 10.11 1.20 6.77
C SER A 185 10.48 1.79 8.13
N LEU A 186 9.94 1.19 9.19
CA LEU A 186 10.10 1.66 10.56
C LEU A 186 11.05 0.75 11.33
N LEU A 187 11.71 1.31 12.32
CA LEU A 187 12.49 0.63 13.32
C LEU A 187 11.65 0.50 14.58
N ALA A 188 11.34 -0.73 14.99
CA ALA A 188 10.42 -1.00 16.09
C ALA A 188 10.88 -0.42 17.45
N ASP A 189 12.18 -0.13 17.58
CA ASP A 189 12.81 0.44 18.77
C ASP A 189 13.28 1.89 18.59
N LYS A 190 12.94 2.56 17.48
CA LYS A 190 13.35 3.95 17.21
C LYS A 190 12.27 4.73 16.49
N LYS A 191 11.86 5.85 17.08
CA LYS A 191 10.85 6.76 16.52
C LYS A 191 11.31 7.28 15.15
N ALA A 192 10.44 7.17 14.16
CA ALA A 192 10.68 7.69 12.82
C ALA A 192 10.76 9.23 12.83
N PRO A 193 11.75 9.85 12.16
CA PRO A 193 11.92 11.30 12.10
C PRO A 193 10.73 12.09 11.56
N TRP A 194 9.96 11.47 10.66
CA TRP A 194 8.81 12.11 10.03
C TRP A 194 7.52 11.96 10.84
N HIS A 195 7.56 11.28 12.00
CA HIS A 195 6.39 11.15 12.87
C HIS A 195 5.88 12.53 13.30
N GLY A 196 4.59 12.77 13.09
CA GLY A 196 3.95 14.07 13.38
C GLY A 196 4.11 15.11 12.27
N HIS A 197 4.96 14.85 11.27
CA HIS A 197 5.09 15.70 10.08
C HIS A 197 4.30 15.16 8.88
N GLN A 198 4.19 13.85 8.76
CA GLN A 198 3.36 13.18 7.75
C GLN A 198 2.81 11.84 8.29
N GLY A 199 1.80 11.32 7.61
CA GLY A 199 1.29 9.98 7.87
C GLY A 199 2.32 8.89 7.55
N TYR A 200 2.11 7.69 8.08
CA TYR A 200 2.89 6.53 7.68
C TYR A 200 2.45 6.04 6.30
N VAL A 201 3.43 5.57 5.53
CA VAL A 201 3.17 4.95 4.23
C VAL A 201 2.32 3.69 4.38
N GLY A 202 1.71 3.27 3.28
CA GLY A 202 0.92 2.05 3.23
C GLY A 202 0.05 2.07 1.98
N THR A 203 -0.24 0.88 1.44
CA THR A 203 -1.05 0.71 0.25
C THR A 203 -2.49 0.39 0.64
N ASP A 204 -3.43 1.05 -0.04
CA ASP A 204 -4.88 0.79 0.08
C ASP A 204 -5.18 -0.70 -0.05
N ASN A 205 -6.20 -1.18 0.66
CA ASN A 205 -6.51 -2.61 0.84
C ASN A 205 -5.44 -3.49 1.52
N TYR A 206 -4.22 -3.00 1.79
CA TYR A 206 -3.17 -3.76 2.50
C TYR A 206 -2.85 -3.21 3.89
N ARG A 207 -3.53 -2.13 4.32
CA ARG A 207 -3.32 -1.50 5.63
C ARG A 207 -4.00 -2.26 6.77
N SER A 208 -3.25 -2.55 7.84
CA SER A 208 -3.82 -3.05 9.09
C SER A 208 -4.79 -2.06 9.78
N PRO A 209 -5.66 -2.51 10.70
CA PRO A 209 -6.57 -1.62 11.43
C PRO A 209 -5.89 -0.45 12.13
N GLU A 210 -4.72 -0.68 12.71
CA GLU A 210 -3.90 0.35 13.35
C GLU A 210 -3.21 1.28 12.35
N HIS A 211 -2.84 0.82 11.14
CA HIS A 211 -2.38 1.71 10.06
C HIS A 211 -3.43 2.77 9.71
N MET A 212 -4.71 2.41 9.77
CA MET A 212 -5.84 3.28 9.47
C MET A 212 -6.32 4.11 10.68
N THR A 213 -5.64 3.98 11.82
CA THR A 213 -6.01 4.68 13.05
C THR A 213 -5.13 5.91 13.23
N ARG A 214 -5.76 7.09 13.33
CA ARG A 214 -5.05 8.35 13.47
C ARG A 214 -4.16 8.34 14.72
N GLY A 215 -2.89 8.69 14.55
CA GLY A 215 -1.91 8.77 15.63
C GLY A 215 -1.26 7.44 16.01
N SER A 216 -1.75 6.32 15.49
CA SER A 216 -1.11 5.02 15.66
C SER A 216 0.15 4.90 14.80
N VAL A 217 1.12 4.15 15.30
CA VAL A 217 2.36 3.82 14.60
C VAL A 217 2.30 2.35 14.20
N PRO A 218 2.61 2.00 12.94
CA PRO A 218 2.73 0.60 12.52
C PRO A 218 3.81 -0.13 13.29
N ILE A 219 3.55 -1.39 13.60
CA ILE A 219 4.42 -2.28 14.39
C ILE A 219 4.64 -3.60 13.63
N CYS A 220 5.49 -4.51 14.14
CA CYS A 220 5.74 -5.79 13.48
C CYS A 220 4.44 -6.57 13.22
N GLU A 221 3.50 -6.50 14.15
CA GLU A 221 2.17 -7.11 14.06
C GLU A 221 1.31 -6.48 12.94
N SER A 222 1.58 -5.23 12.55
CA SER A 222 0.97 -4.59 11.37
C SER A 222 1.40 -5.29 10.09
N ASP A 223 2.69 -5.59 9.94
CA ASP A 223 3.16 -6.40 8.81
C ASP A 223 2.52 -7.79 8.83
N ILE A 224 2.33 -8.42 10.00
CA ILE A 224 1.69 -9.75 10.08
C ILE A 224 0.27 -9.72 9.52
N PHE A 225 -0.50 -8.65 9.79
CA PHE A 225 -1.83 -8.48 9.21
C PHE A 225 -1.73 -8.43 7.67
N THR A 226 -0.85 -7.59 7.14
CA THR A 226 -0.65 -7.45 5.70
C THR A 226 -0.13 -8.73 5.05
N CYS A 227 0.78 -9.45 5.71
CA CYS A 227 1.22 -10.78 5.30
C CYS A 227 0.05 -11.76 5.28
N GLY A 228 -0.85 -11.70 6.26
CA GLY A 228 -2.09 -12.47 6.27
C GLY A 228 -2.88 -12.28 4.97
N LEU A 229 -3.08 -11.03 4.54
CA LEU A 229 -3.79 -10.72 3.29
C LEU A 229 -3.11 -11.36 2.07
N ILE A 230 -1.80 -11.19 1.95
CA ILE A 230 -1.01 -11.76 0.84
C ILE A 230 -1.05 -13.30 0.87
N LEU A 231 -1.00 -13.90 2.06
CA LEU A 231 -1.09 -15.36 2.22
C LEU A 231 -2.49 -15.89 1.90
N TYR A 232 -3.56 -15.13 2.15
CA TYR A 232 -4.90 -15.47 1.68
C TYR A 232 -4.95 -15.49 0.15
N GLU A 233 -4.34 -14.52 -0.53
CA GLU A 233 -4.28 -14.53 -1.99
C GLU A 233 -3.49 -15.73 -2.54
N LEU A 234 -2.34 -16.04 -1.94
CA LEU A 234 -1.51 -17.17 -2.34
C LEU A 234 -2.17 -18.53 -2.06
N LEU A 235 -2.72 -18.72 -0.87
CA LEU A 235 -3.13 -20.05 -0.40
C LEU A 235 -4.64 -20.31 -0.49
N CYS A 236 -5.44 -19.24 -0.57
CA CYS A 236 -6.90 -19.29 -0.63
C CYS A 236 -7.44 -18.71 -1.96
N GLY A 237 -6.63 -17.96 -2.72
CA GLY A 237 -6.94 -17.44 -4.06
C GLY A 237 -7.70 -16.13 -4.10
N PHE A 238 -7.98 -15.52 -2.95
CA PHE A 238 -8.73 -14.27 -2.86
C PHE A 238 -8.19 -13.37 -1.77
N HIS A 239 -8.40 -12.07 -1.93
CA HIS A 239 -8.12 -11.09 -0.89
C HIS A 239 -9.36 -10.91 0.00
N PRO A 240 -9.30 -11.17 1.32
CA PRO A 240 -10.49 -11.37 2.16
C PRO A 240 -11.33 -10.09 2.36
N TYR A 241 -10.68 -8.93 2.31
CA TYR A 241 -11.32 -7.64 2.58
C TYR A 241 -11.31 -6.69 1.39
N TRP A 242 -10.98 -7.14 0.17
CA TRP A 242 -10.78 -6.21 -0.94
C TRP A 242 -12.04 -5.38 -1.20
N GLN A 243 -11.89 -4.05 -1.23
CA GLN A 243 -12.96 -3.11 -1.53
C GLN A 243 -12.39 -1.93 -2.32
N GLU A 244 -13.20 -1.36 -3.20
CA GLU A 244 -12.87 -0.08 -3.83
C GLU A 244 -12.97 1.07 -2.82
N ASP A 245 -14.01 1.06 -1.99
CA ASP A 245 -14.17 2.01 -0.88
C ASP A 245 -13.30 1.63 0.32
N GLN A 246 -12.33 2.49 0.64
CA GLN A 246 -11.43 2.29 1.77
C GLN A 246 -12.14 2.38 3.12
N ALA A 247 -13.27 3.09 3.23
CA ALA A 247 -14.07 3.08 4.46
C ALA A 247 -14.69 1.69 4.69
N GLU A 248 -15.15 1.04 3.61
CA GLU A 248 -15.71 -0.31 3.67
C GLU A 248 -14.63 -1.37 3.93
N TYR A 249 -13.47 -1.26 3.27
CA TYR A 249 -12.29 -2.05 3.61
C TYR A 249 -12.00 -1.97 5.12
N ALA A 250 -11.93 -0.75 5.64
CA ALA A 250 -11.60 -0.51 7.03
C ALA A 250 -12.68 -1.01 7.99
N ARG A 251 -13.96 -0.99 7.58
CA ARG A 251 -15.07 -1.59 8.33
C ARG A 251 -14.92 -3.10 8.41
N ARG A 252 -14.71 -3.77 7.28
CA ARG A 252 -14.56 -5.24 7.20
C ARG A 252 -13.32 -5.75 7.93
N ALA A 253 -12.18 -5.09 7.72
CA ALA A 253 -10.93 -5.41 8.40
C ALA A 253 -11.03 -5.29 9.94
N ARG A 254 -11.81 -4.32 10.44
CA ARG A 254 -12.05 -4.17 11.89
C ARG A 254 -13.10 -5.12 12.44
N ALA A 255 -14.09 -5.48 11.63
CA ALA A 255 -15.13 -6.42 12.04
C ALA A 255 -14.57 -7.84 12.24
N HIS A 256 -13.56 -8.23 11.44
CA HIS A 256 -12.97 -9.58 11.44
C HIS A 256 -14.03 -10.69 11.34
N ASP A 257 -15.11 -10.39 10.61
CA ASP A 257 -16.21 -11.29 10.32
C ASP A 257 -15.81 -12.23 9.18
N LEU A 258 -14.91 -13.15 9.51
CA LEU A 258 -14.39 -14.18 8.63
C LEU A 258 -14.36 -15.51 9.38
N GLU A 259 -14.74 -16.58 8.69
CA GLU A 259 -14.41 -17.93 9.13
C GLU A 259 -12.95 -18.27 8.80
N PRO A 260 -12.33 -19.23 9.51
CA PRO A 260 -11.04 -19.79 9.10
C PRO A 260 -11.09 -20.27 7.64
N PRO A 261 -10.13 -19.87 6.78
CA PRO A 261 -10.24 -20.09 5.35
C PRO A 261 -9.98 -21.55 4.97
N ALA A 262 -10.66 -22.02 3.93
CA ALA A 262 -10.26 -23.24 3.23
C ALA A 262 -9.08 -22.91 2.30
N LEU A 263 -8.04 -23.75 2.33
CA LEU A 263 -6.92 -23.65 1.39
C LEU A 263 -7.30 -24.30 0.06
N LEU A 264 -6.72 -23.81 -1.02
CA LEU A 264 -7.00 -24.32 -2.37
C LEU A 264 -6.39 -25.70 -2.64
N GLY A 265 -5.37 -26.10 -1.88
CA GLY A 265 -4.73 -27.40 -1.98
C GLY A 265 -4.31 -27.97 -0.63
N THR A 266 -3.69 -29.16 -0.68
CA THR A 266 -3.20 -29.86 0.52
C THR A 266 -1.76 -29.48 0.80
N MET A 267 -1.50 -28.90 1.97
CA MET A 267 -0.16 -28.55 2.41
C MET A 267 0.75 -29.80 2.44
N PRO A 268 1.98 -29.72 1.93
CA PRO A 268 2.92 -30.84 2.03
C PRO A 268 3.24 -31.17 3.49
N ALA A 269 3.26 -32.46 3.82
CA ALA A 269 3.68 -32.93 5.14
C ALA A 269 5.06 -32.35 5.51
N PRO A 270 5.31 -32.01 6.79
CA PRO A 270 4.45 -32.25 7.95
C PRO A 270 3.40 -31.16 8.23
N ALA A 271 3.23 -30.17 7.34
CA ALA A 271 2.24 -29.11 7.54
C ALA A 271 0.82 -29.64 7.34
N ALA A 272 -0.12 -29.16 8.14
CA ALA A 272 -1.55 -29.53 8.06
C ALA A 272 -2.39 -28.31 7.67
N ASN A 273 -3.37 -28.52 6.78
CA ASN A 273 -4.28 -27.46 6.31
C ASN A 273 -5.00 -26.75 7.47
N ALA A 274 -5.49 -27.50 8.46
CA ALA A 274 -6.20 -26.94 9.61
C ALA A 274 -5.33 -25.97 10.42
N THR A 275 -4.05 -26.31 10.63
CA THR A 275 -3.09 -25.45 11.33
C THR A 275 -2.79 -24.18 10.54
N VAL A 276 -2.60 -24.31 9.22
CA VAL A 276 -2.35 -23.16 8.34
C VAL A 276 -3.58 -22.27 8.25
N SER A 277 -4.77 -22.83 8.08
CA SER A 277 -6.05 -22.10 8.10
C SER A 277 -6.22 -21.29 9.39
N THR A 278 -6.02 -21.93 10.54
CA THR A 278 -6.12 -21.28 11.85
C THR A 278 -5.14 -20.12 11.99
N ILE A 279 -3.87 -20.30 11.57
CA ILE A 279 -2.88 -19.22 11.73
C ILE A 279 -3.13 -18.07 10.76
N LEU A 280 -3.59 -18.34 9.53
CA LEU A 280 -3.96 -17.30 8.56
C LEU A 280 -5.11 -16.45 9.10
N HIS A 281 -6.14 -17.08 9.65
CA HIS A 281 -7.26 -16.38 10.28
C HIS A 281 -6.81 -15.46 11.42
N ARG A 282 -5.90 -15.96 12.27
CA ARG A 282 -5.32 -15.18 13.38
C ARG A 282 -4.43 -14.02 12.93
N CYS A 283 -3.75 -14.11 11.78
CA CYS A 283 -3.01 -12.97 11.23
C CYS A 283 -3.91 -11.75 11.02
N LEU A 284 -5.19 -11.97 10.70
CA LEU A 284 -6.16 -10.91 10.40
C LEU A 284 -6.92 -10.39 11.63
N SER A 285 -6.48 -10.73 12.85
CA SER A 285 -7.12 -10.21 14.07
C SER A 285 -7.03 -8.68 14.15
N PRO A 286 -8.12 -7.96 14.53
CA PRO A 286 -8.10 -6.51 14.69
C PRO A 286 -7.16 -6.06 15.79
N ASP A 287 -7.06 -6.85 16.87
CA ASP A 287 -6.11 -6.60 17.94
C ASP A 287 -4.72 -7.15 17.54
N PRO A 288 -3.71 -6.30 17.33
CA PRO A 288 -2.37 -6.75 16.94
C PRO A 288 -1.78 -7.78 17.90
N ARG A 289 -2.12 -7.72 19.20
CA ARG A 289 -1.58 -8.62 20.23
C ARG A 289 -2.06 -10.07 20.10
N GLN A 290 -3.15 -10.30 19.37
CA GLN A 290 -3.70 -11.63 19.12
C GLN A 290 -3.08 -12.31 17.89
N ARG A 291 -2.36 -11.53 17.07
CA ARG A 291 -1.71 -12.01 15.85
C ARG A 291 -0.49 -12.87 16.20
N PRO A 292 -0.19 -13.91 15.41
CA PRO A 292 1.03 -14.69 15.56
C PRO A 292 2.26 -13.85 15.19
N THR A 293 3.46 -14.28 15.59
CA THR A 293 4.70 -13.68 15.07
C THR A 293 5.07 -14.28 13.71
N ALA A 294 5.90 -13.58 12.91
CA ALA A 294 6.36 -14.12 11.61
C ALA A 294 7.01 -15.51 11.72
N PRO A 295 7.87 -15.81 12.73
CA PRO A 295 8.36 -17.16 12.95
C PRO A 295 7.28 -18.21 13.21
N MET A 296 6.19 -17.86 13.92
CA MET A 296 5.07 -18.78 14.16
C MET A 296 4.32 -19.10 12.87
N VAL A 297 4.05 -18.09 12.04
CA VAL A 297 3.40 -18.28 10.72
C VAL A 297 4.26 -19.18 9.84
N ARG A 298 5.57 -18.89 9.74
CA ARG A 298 6.52 -19.72 8.99
C ARG A 298 6.58 -21.15 9.50
N ALA A 299 6.56 -21.34 10.82
CA ALA A 299 6.58 -22.66 11.45
C ALA A 299 5.33 -23.48 11.06
N ALA A 300 4.15 -22.87 11.13
CA ALA A 300 2.90 -23.49 10.70
C ALA A 300 2.91 -23.87 9.21
N LEU A 301 3.36 -22.97 8.33
CA LEU A 301 3.52 -23.25 6.89
C LEU A 301 4.49 -24.40 6.62
N SER A 302 5.46 -24.64 7.51
CA SER A 302 6.47 -25.69 7.39
C SER A 302 6.13 -26.96 8.17
N GLY A 303 5.03 -26.99 8.93
CA GLY A 303 4.67 -28.09 9.82
C GLY A 303 5.65 -28.30 10.98
N ARG A 304 6.35 -27.25 11.40
CA ARG A 304 7.28 -27.28 12.53
C ARG A 304 6.59 -26.75 13.77
N ALA A 305 6.89 -27.32 14.93
CA ALA A 305 6.50 -26.71 16.19
C ALA A 305 7.15 -25.31 16.31
N PRO A 306 6.41 -24.28 16.76
CA PRO A 306 7.02 -22.99 17.04
C PRO A 306 8.10 -23.19 18.11
N LYS A 307 9.36 -22.79 17.82
CA LYS A 307 10.37 -22.69 18.86
C LYS A 307 9.85 -21.67 19.87
N SER A 308 9.56 -22.09 21.09
CA SER A 308 9.18 -21.20 22.18
C SER A 308 10.28 -20.15 22.35
N ALA A 309 10.04 -18.93 21.90
CA ALA A 309 10.91 -17.81 22.25
C ALA A 309 10.70 -17.53 23.73
N LYS A 310 11.74 -17.70 24.56
CA LYS A 310 11.75 -17.20 25.93
C LYS A 310 11.54 -15.68 25.85
N LEU A 311 10.36 -15.20 26.20
CA LEU A 311 10.17 -13.79 26.51
C LEU A 311 10.98 -13.48 27.77
N ALA A 312 12.09 -12.76 27.60
CA ALA A 312 12.74 -12.09 28.71
C ALA A 312 11.82 -10.94 29.15
N GLY A 313 10.97 -11.22 30.14
CA GLY A 313 10.15 -10.23 30.79
C GLY A 313 11.04 -9.30 31.62
N THR A 314 11.16 -8.05 31.21
CA THR A 314 11.45 -6.94 32.14
C THR A 314 10.16 -6.16 32.29
N VAL A 315 9.35 -6.56 33.27
CA VAL A 315 8.20 -5.79 33.73
C VAL A 315 8.75 -4.71 34.66
N ILE A 316 8.78 -3.46 34.20
CA ILE A 316 8.87 -2.32 35.12
C ILE A 316 7.44 -2.06 35.59
N GLY A 317 7.21 -2.31 36.88
CA GLY A 317 5.92 -2.20 37.53
C GLY A 317 5.39 -0.77 37.56
N GLY A 318 4.13 -0.62 37.17
CA GLY A 318 3.27 0.49 37.54
C GLY A 318 1.94 -0.08 38.03
N SER A 319 1.64 0.09 39.32
CA SER A 319 0.40 -0.39 39.95
C SER A 319 -0.86 0.16 39.26
N PRO A 320 -1.92 -0.65 39.11
CA PRO A 320 -3.18 -0.18 38.56
C PRO A 320 -4.05 0.46 39.65
N VAL A 321 -4.47 1.71 39.44
CA VAL A 321 -5.60 2.29 40.17
C VAL A 321 -6.89 1.84 39.50
N ALA A 322 -7.71 1.09 40.25
CA ALA A 322 -9.00 0.59 39.82
C ALA A 322 -9.98 1.74 39.54
N ARG A 323 -10.60 1.76 38.34
CA ARG A 323 -11.83 2.52 38.07
C ARG A 323 -12.92 1.57 37.61
N LYS A 324 -14.07 1.66 38.29
CA LYS A 324 -15.29 0.87 38.06
C LYS A 324 -15.84 1.08 36.63
N LYS A 325 -16.28 -0.01 36.02
CA LYS A 325 -17.06 -0.06 34.77
C LYS A 325 -18.44 0.59 35.00
N ALA A 326 -18.80 1.56 34.16
CA ALA A 326 -20.20 1.95 33.92
C ALA A 326 -20.57 1.55 32.50
N ALA A 327 -21.75 0.95 32.33
CA ALA A 327 -22.30 0.57 31.02
C ALA A 327 -22.79 1.82 30.26
N PRO A 328 -22.64 1.91 28.92
CA PRO A 328 -23.26 2.99 28.15
C PRO A 328 -24.71 2.65 27.77
N ALA A 329 -25.60 3.61 27.99
CA ALA A 329 -26.92 3.71 27.38
C ALA A 329 -26.81 4.09 25.87
N PRO A 330 -27.84 3.84 25.04
CA PRO A 330 -27.74 4.06 23.59
C PRO A 330 -27.74 5.56 23.27
N ALA A 331 -26.70 6.01 22.55
CA ALA A 331 -26.62 7.37 22.03
C ALA A 331 -27.12 7.42 20.57
N ALA A 332 -27.94 8.42 20.28
CA ALA A 332 -28.54 8.70 18.98
C ALA A 332 -27.51 9.00 17.87
N THR A 333 -27.86 8.62 16.65
CA THR A 333 -27.08 8.80 15.41
C THR A 333 -26.97 10.28 15.01
N PRO A 334 -25.77 10.84 14.74
CA PRO A 334 -25.65 12.12 14.04
C PRO A 334 -25.82 11.90 12.52
N ALA A 335 -26.64 12.73 11.87
CA ALA A 335 -26.80 12.75 10.42
C ALA A 335 -25.44 12.96 9.74
N SER A 336 -25.05 12.06 8.83
CA SER A 336 -23.75 12.12 8.17
C SER A 336 -23.76 13.20 7.08
N GLY A 337 -22.99 14.26 7.25
CA GLY A 337 -22.79 15.28 6.21
C GLY A 337 -21.98 14.73 5.03
N ARG A 338 -22.66 14.07 4.10
CA ARG A 338 -22.15 13.46 2.86
C ARG A 338 -22.90 14.08 1.67
N ILE A 339 -22.25 14.18 0.51
CA ILE A 339 -22.88 14.53 -0.76
C ILE A 339 -22.74 13.36 -1.72
N GLN A 340 -23.80 12.99 -2.42
CA GLN A 340 -23.79 11.91 -3.40
C GLN A 340 -23.91 12.49 -4.81
N LEU A 341 -23.01 12.12 -5.70
CA LEU A 341 -23.09 12.47 -7.13
C LEU A 341 -23.65 11.28 -7.89
N VAL A 342 -24.79 11.44 -8.54
CA VAL A 342 -25.54 10.37 -9.20
C VAL A 342 -25.46 10.55 -10.71
N ALA A 343 -24.95 9.54 -11.41
CA ALA A 343 -24.93 9.51 -12.87
C ALA A 343 -26.32 9.17 -13.43
N ALA A 344 -26.56 9.47 -14.70
CA ALA A 344 -27.82 9.11 -15.37
C ALA A 344 -28.11 7.59 -15.37
N SER A 345 -27.08 6.75 -15.25
CA SER A 345 -27.19 5.29 -15.10
C SER A 345 -27.77 4.85 -13.74
N GLY A 346 -27.91 5.77 -12.78
CA GLY A 346 -28.30 5.49 -11.40
C GLY A 346 -27.14 5.12 -10.47
N GLU A 347 -25.95 4.87 -11.03
CA GLU A 347 -24.73 4.69 -10.24
C GLU A 347 -24.34 5.99 -9.53
N SER A 348 -23.65 5.88 -8.39
CA SER A 348 -23.36 7.06 -7.59
C SER A 348 -22.00 7.04 -6.90
N LEU A 349 -21.47 8.23 -6.64
CA LEU A 349 -20.26 8.49 -5.88
C LEU A 349 -20.65 9.24 -4.61
N ILE A 350 -20.40 8.66 -3.44
CA ILE A 350 -20.58 9.35 -2.16
C ILE A 350 -19.27 10.04 -1.78
N VAL A 351 -19.33 11.34 -1.53
CA VAL A 351 -18.23 12.19 -1.07
C VAL A 351 -18.50 12.60 0.37
N GLY A 352 -17.59 12.24 1.29
CA GLY A 352 -17.67 12.58 2.72
C GLY A 352 -16.46 13.35 3.24
N VAL A 353 -15.45 13.54 2.40
CA VAL A 353 -14.20 14.27 2.69
C VAL A 353 -13.86 15.14 1.48
N ARG A 354 -12.83 15.99 1.58
CA ARG A 354 -12.29 16.71 0.42
C ARG A 354 -11.83 15.70 -0.64
N THR A 355 -12.41 15.76 -1.83
CA THR A 355 -12.14 14.82 -2.92
C THR A 355 -11.91 15.57 -4.22
N ASP A 356 -10.82 15.25 -4.91
CA ASP A 356 -10.59 15.68 -6.28
C ASP A 356 -11.38 14.77 -7.23
N ILE A 357 -12.29 15.36 -7.99
CA ILE A 357 -13.11 14.69 -8.99
C ILE A 357 -12.43 14.85 -10.34
N GLY A 358 -12.24 13.73 -11.03
CA GLY A 358 -11.59 13.69 -12.33
C GLY A 358 -11.74 12.32 -12.99
N LYS A 359 -11.11 12.17 -14.15
CA LYS A 359 -11.18 10.99 -15.02
C LYS A 359 -11.11 9.67 -14.25
N SER A 360 -10.05 9.48 -13.46
CA SER A 360 -9.80 8.23 -12.73
C SER A 360 -10.95 7.82 -11.80
N VAL A 361 -11.57 8.77 -11.10
CA VAL A 361 -12.70 8.53 -10.19
C VAL A 361 -14.02 8.27 -10.94
N LEU A 362 -14.16 8.83 -12.14
CA LEU A 362 -15.40 8.82 -12.90
C LEU A 362 -15.47 7.72 -13.97
N ARG A 363 -14.36 7.04 -14.30
CA ARG A 363 -14.31 5.93 -15.29
C ARG A 363 -15.37 4.85 -15.06
N ARG A 364 -15.76 4.62 -13.81
CA ARG A 364 -16.83 3.67 -13.45
C ARG A 364 -18.20 4.03 -14.04
N PHE A 365 -18.46 5.30 -14.31
CA PHE A 365 -19.75 5.77 -14.85
C PHE A 365 -19.83 5.72 -16.38
N GLY A 366 -18.82 5.15 -17.04
CA GLY A 366 -18.82 4.90 -18.48
C GLY A 366 -17.73 5.65 -19.26
N PRO A 367 -17.67 5.43 -20.58
CA PRO A 367 -16.58 5.92 -21.45
C PRO A 367 -16.50 7.44 -21.50
N ASP A 368 -17.61 8.16 -21.30
CA ASP A 368 -17.66 9.63 -21.29
C ASP A 368 -16.80 10.26 -20.17
N ALA A 369 -16.34 9.48 -19.18
CA ALA A 369 -15.35 9.92 -18.21
C ALA A 369 -14.01 10.32 -18.86
N GLU A 370 -13.72 9.86 -20.08
CA GLU A 370 -12.51 10.23 -20.83
C GLU A 370 -12.44 11.74 -21.16
N PHE A 371 -13.59 12.43 -21.16
CA PHE A 371 -13.70 13.87 -21.40
C PHE A 371 -13.45 14.70 -20.14
N TRP A 372 -13.34 14.08 -18.96
CA TRP A 372 -12.90 14.76 -17.75
C TRP A 372 -11.38 14.74 -17.67
N ASP A 373 -10.76 15.79 -17.11
CA ASP A 373 -9.33 15.77 -16.79
C ASP A 373 -9.04 14.91 -15.55
N GLU A 374 -7.79 14.48 -15.36
CA GLU A 374 -7.38 13.69 -14.19
C GLU A 374 -7.71 14.40 -12.86
N LYS A 375 -7.76 15.73 -12.88
CA LYS A 375 -8.37 16.56 -11.84
C LYS A 375 -9.19 17.67 -12.50
N GLN A 376 -10.52 17.52 -12.48
CA GLN A 376 -11.47 18.48 -13.08
C GLN A 376 -11.98 19.51 -12.06
N CYS A 377 -12.30 19.05 -10.86
CA CYS A 377 -12.74 19.91 -9.76
C CYS A 377 -12.44 19.26 -8.41
N THR A 378 -12.57 20.02 -7.33
CA THR A 378 -12.49 19.51 -5.95
C THR A 378 -13.83 19.76 -5.27
N ILE A 379 -14.38 18.74 -4.63
CA ILE A 379 -15.56 18.85 -3.77
C ILE A 379 -15.12 18.71 -2.32
N GLU A 380 -15.52 19.66 -1.47
CA GLU A 380 -15.20 19.61 -0.04
C GLU A 380 -16.31 20.22 0.81
N ARG A 381 -16.40 19.77 2.06
CA ARG A 381 -17.35 20.31 3.04
C ARG A 381 -16.67 21.38 3.88
N ARG A 382 -17.24 22.60 3.89
CA ARG A 382 -16.76 23.70 4.73
C ARG A 382 -17.20 23.54 6.18
N ALA A 383 -16.56 24.30 7.06
CA ALA A 383 -16.86 24.31 8.50
C ALA A 383 -18.31 24.73 8.82
N ASP A 384 -18.96 25.49 7.92
CA ASP A 384 -20.38 25.88 8.01
C ASP A 384 -21.35 24.76 7.56
N GLY A 385 -20.83 23.58 7.24
CA GLY A 385 -21.59 22.41 6.85
C GLY A 385 -21.94 22.32 5.37
N LYS A 386 -21.66 23.37 4.57
CA LYS A 386 -21.99 23.44 3.14
C LYS A 386 -20.94 22.74 2.28
N TRP A 387 -21.40 22.10 1.20
CA TRP A 387 -20.52 21.52 0.18
C TRP A 387 -20.14 22.57 -0.85
N ILE A 388 -18.85 22.65 -1.19
CA ILE A 388 -18.32 23.53 -2.22
C ILE A 388 -17.70 22.69 -3.32
N VAL A 389 -17.95 23.07 -4.57
CA VAL A 389 -17.18 22.63 -5.74
C VAL A 389 -16.24 23.76 -6.16
N THR A 390 -14.97 23.41 -6.39
CA THR A 390 -13.93 24.32 -6.87
C THR A 390 -13.37 23.80 -8.19
N PRO A 391 -13.37 24.58 -9.29
CA PRO A 391 -12.82 24.13 -10.57
C PRO A 391 -11.29 24.00 -10.49
N ALA A 392 -10.72 23.02 -11.18
CA ALA A 392 -9.28 22.95 -11.37
C ALA A 392 -8.84 23.91 -12.50
N ALA A 393 -7.67 24.52 -12.36
CA ALA A 393 -7.10 25.39 -13.39
C ALA A 393 -6.42 24.55 -14.49
N GLY A 394 -6.51 25.01 -15.74
CA GLY A 394 -5.79 24.41 -16.87
C GLY A 394 -6.37 23.09 -17.38
N THR A 395 -7.64 22.80 -17.10
CA THR A 395 -8.35 21.65 -17.67
C THR A 395 -8.59 21.84 -19.17
N VAL A 396 -8.55 20.76 -19.94
CA VAL A 396 -8.81 20.72 -21.38
C VAL A 396 -10.29 21.00 -21.67
N ASN A 397 -11.18 20.45 -20.85
CA ASN A 397 -12.61 20.75 -20.91
C ASN A 397 -13.04 21.57 -19.69
N GLU A 398 -14.11 22.36 -19.86
CA GLU A 398 -14.64 23.24 -18.83
C GLU A 398 -15.37 22.41 -17.76
N THR A 399 -15.20 22.77 -16.49
CA THR A 399 -16.07 22.28 -15.42
C THR A 399 -17.39 23.02 -15.49
N LEU A 400 -18.49 22.29 -15.66
CA LEU A 400 -19.83 22.85 -15.77
C LEU A 400 -20.63 22.53 -14.51
N VAL A 401 -21.40 23.52 -14.03
CA VAL A 401 -22.44 23.33 -13.02
C VAL A 401 -23.75 23.86 -13.59
N ASN A 402 -24.75 22.99 -13.73
CA ASN A 402 -26.04 23.28 -14.38
C ASN A 402 -25.87 23.84 -15.80
N GLY A 403 -24.88 23.34 -16.54
CA GLY A 403 -24.58 23.75 -17.93
C GLY A 403 -23.74 25.03 -18.09
N ALA A 404 -23.53 25.78 -17.00
CA ALA A 404 -22.71 27.00 -16.99
C ALA A 404 -21.27 26.71 -16.54
N VAL A 405 -20.30 27.43 -17.11
CA VAL A 405 -18.88 27.29 -16.74
C VAL A 405 -18.65 27.73 -15.30
N LEU A 406 -18.04 26.85 -14.50
CA LEU A 406 -17.63 27.13 -13.14
C LEU A 406 -16.25 27.80 -13.15
N SER A 407 -16.22 29.12 -12.97
CA SER A 407 -14.98 29.92 -12.96
C SER A 407 -14.42 30.18 -11.55
N ALA A 408 -15.20 29.94 -10.50
CA ALA A 408 -14.84 30.15 -9.11
C ALA A 408 -15.52 29.12 -8.19
N PRO A 409 -15.04 28.92 -6.94
CA PRO A 409 -15.70 28.04 -5.98
C PRO A 409 -17.16 28.41 -5.76
N ARG A 410 -18.06 27.41 -5.77
CA ARG A 410 -19.50 27.59 -5.60
C ARG A 410 -20.08 26.55 -4.64
N VAL A 411 -21.10 26.94 -3.87
CA VAL A 411 -21.90 26.01 -3.05
C VAL A 411 -22.68 25.05 -3.96
N VAL A 412 -22.55 23.74 -3.68
CA VAL A 412 -23.33 22.70 -4.35
C VAL A 412 -24.63 22.49 -3.58
N SER A 413 -25.76 22.62 -4.28
CA SER A 413 -27.10 22.38 -3.73
C SER A 413 -27.64 21.02 -4.18
N ASP A 414 -28.64 20.51 -3.48
CA ASP A 414 -29.36 19.31 -3.94
C ASP A 414 -29.97 19.55 -5.33
N GLY A 415 -29.73 18.62 -6.25
CA GLY A 415 -30.17 18.71 -7.64
C GLY A 415 -29.18 19.39 -8.60
N ASP A 416 -28.11 20.03 -8.11
CA ASP A 416 -27.09 20.63 -8.98
C ASP A 416 -26.42 19.54 -9.84
N VAL A 417 -26.19 19.81 -11.12
CA VAL A 417 -25.58 18.87 -12.08
C VAL A 417 -24.16 19.30 -12.40
N LEU A 418 -23.17 18.47 -12.06
CA LEU A 418 -21.78 18.65 -12.43
C LEU A 418 -21.46 17.90 -13.72
N ALA A 419 -20.72 18.53 -14.64
CA ALA A 419 -20.27 17.89 -15.87
C ALA A 419 -18.91 18.44 -16.34
N ALA A 420 -18.26 17.74 -17.27
CA ALA A 420 -17.17 18.31 -18.07
C ALA A 420 -17.69 18.61 -19.48
N GLY A 421 -17.22 19.66 -20.14
CA GLY A 421 -17.70 19.95 -21.49
C GLY A 421 -17.21 21.24 -22.11
N ARG A 422 -17.96 21.72 -23.11
CA ARG A 422 -17.77 23.03 -23.76
C ARG A 422 -19.11 23.74 -23.79
N SER A 423 -19.33 24.65 -22.85
CA SER A 423 -20.60 25.36 -22.66
C SER A 423 -21.01 26.13 -23.92
N ALA A 424 -20.06 26.82 -24.56
CA ALA A 424 -20.29 27.57 -25.81
C ALA A 424 -20.73 26.71 -27.01
N LYS A 425 -20.54 25.38 -26.95
CA LYS A 425 -20.96 24.44 -27.99
C LYS A 425 -22.12 23.54 -27.56
N GLY A 426 -22.67 23.76 -26.36
CA GLY A 426 -23.73 22.91 -25.79
C GLY A 426 -23.27 21.47 -25.49
N ILE A 427 -21.96 21.22 -25.40
CA ILE A 427 -21.44 19.87 -25.18
C ILE A 427 -21.32 19.64 -23.67
N VAL A 428 -22.05 18.63 -23.17
CA VAL A 428 -22.05 18.20 -21.77
C VAL A 428 -21.69 16.72 -21.74
N LYS A 429 -20.67 16.35 -20.97
CA LYS A 429 -20.17 14.98 -20.86
C LYS A 429 -20.21 14.50 -19.42
N LEU A 430 -20.84 13.34 -19.26
CA LEU A 430 -21.05 12.64 -17.99
C LEU A 430 -21.66 13.56 -16.91
N PRO A 431 -22.92 14.00 -17.06
CA PRO A 431 -23.59 14.80 -16.04
C PRO A 431 -23.84 13.97 -14.77
N LEU A 432 -23.53 14.55 -13.62
CA LEU A 432 -23.69 13.96 -12.29
C LEU A 432 -24.56 14.86 -11.43
N THR A 433 -25.73 14.37 -11.03
CA THR A 433 -26.65 15.11 -10.15
C THR A 433 -26.22 14.96 -8.69
N ALA A 434 -25.95 16.08 -8.04
CA ALA A 434 -25.66 16.16 -6.62
C ALA A 434 -26.93 15.89 -5.79
N ARG A 435 -26.78 15.07 -4.76
CA ARG A 435 -27.73 14.85 -3.68
C ARG A 435 -27.08 15.23 -2.36
N VAL A 436 -27.57 16.30 -1.74
CA VAL A 436 -26.98 16.85 -0.50
C VAL A 436 -27.88 16.46 0.66
N GLY A 437 -27.38 15.58 1.53
CA GLY A 437 -28.11 15.06 2.70
C GLY A 437 -27.82 15.78 4.01
#